data_AF-A0A0A7GE50-F1
#
_entry.id   AF-A0A0A7GE50-F1
#
_cell.length_a   1.000
_cell.length_b   1.000
_cell.length_c   1.000
_cell.angle_alpha   90.00
_cell.angle_beta   90.00
_cell.angle_gamma   90.00
#
_symmetry.space_group_name_H-M   'P 1'
#
loop_
_entity.id
_entity.type
_entity.pdbx_description
1 polymer ?
#
loop_
_entity_poly.entity_id
_entity_poly.type
_entity_poly.pdbx_seq_one_letter_code
_entity_poly.pdbx_strand_id
1 'polypeptide(L)' 'MGPEEILEKAREMERDAIKIYTEMKKNADHETSELLDYLINQEKEHLRMISERLKALRIIKRK' A
#
# COMPACT_ATOMS: atom_id res chain seq x y z
N MET A 1 13.14 -6.58 14.54
CA MET A 1 12.22 -6.64 13.39
C MET A 1 12.97 -7.26 12.22
N GLY A 2 12.51 -8.40 11.71
CA GLY A 2 13.14 -9.09 10.57
C GLY A 2 12.66 -8.57 9.21
N PRO A 3 13.32 -8.92 8.09
CA PRO A 3 12.94 -8.45 6.75
C PRO A 3 11.49 -8.75 6.36
N GLU A 4 10.96 -9.90 6.81
CA GLU A 4 9.56 -10.28 6.55
C GLU A 4 8.57 -9.44 7.35
N GLU A 5 8.86 -9.18 8.63
CA GLU A 5 8.04 -8.32 9.48
C GLU A 5 8.01 -6.87 8.96
N ILE A 6 9.15 -6.37 8.45
CA ILE A 6 9.23 -5.05 7.82
C ILE A 6 8.32 -4.98 6.60
N LEU A 7 8.35 -5.99 5.72
CA LEU A 7 7.52 -6.01 4.50
C LEU A 7 6.04 -6.16 4.82
N GLU A 8 5.65 -7.00 5.80
CA GLU A 8 4.25 -7.08 6.24
C GLU A 8 3.79 -5.75 6.84
N LYS A 9 4.64 -5.11 7.68
CA LYS A 9 4.30 -3.81 8.25
C LYS A 9 4.11 -2.74 7.18
N ALA A 10 4.97 -2.71 6.16
CA ALA A 10 4.83 -1.79 5.04
C ALA A 10 3.51 -2.03 4.29
N ARG A 11 3.10 -3.29 4.04
CA ARG A 11 1.79 -3.59 3.40
C ARG A 11 0.61 -3.12 4.23
N GLU A 12 0.68 -3.23 5.55
CA GLU A 12 -0.36 -2.69 6.44
C GLU A 12 -0.47 -1.18 6.29
N MET A 13 0.67 -0.47 6.29
CA MET A 13 0.70 0.98 6.10
C MET A 13 0.07 1.40 4.77
N GLU A 14 0.41 0.74 3.66
CA GLU A 14 -0.18 1.08 2.36
C GLU A 14 -1.70 0.82 2.34
N ARG A 15 -2.16 -0.29 2.94
CA ARG A 15 -3.59 -0.60 3.02
C ARG A 15 -4.35 0.43 3.85
N ASP A 16 -3.76 0.89 4.94
CA ASP A 16 -4.39 1.88 5.80
C ASP A 16 -4.41 3.26 5.14
N ALA A 17 -3.34 3.66 4.43
CA ALA A 17 -3.32 4.85 3.60
C ALA A 17 -4.42 4.83 2.53
N ILE A 18 -4.57 3.71 1.79
CA ILE A 18 -5.64 3.53 0.80
C ILE A 18 -7.02 3.72 1.45
N LYS A 19 -7.27 3.12 2.61
CA LYS A 19 -8.55 3.28 3.33
C LYS A 19 -8.79 4.73 3.71
N ILE A 20 -7.78 5.38 4.31
CA ILE A 20 -7.87 6.77 4.76
C ILE A 20 -8.19 7.70 3.59
N TYR A 21 -7.43 7.61 2.49
CA TYR A 21 -7.67 8.45 1.32
C TYR A 21 -9.02 8.17 0.66
N THR A 22 -9.45 6.90 0.62
CA THR A 22 -10.77 6.51 0.10
C THR A 22 -11.89 7.13 0.95
N GLU A 23 -11.75 7.15 2.28
CA GLU A 23 -12.72 7.80 3.16
C GLU A 23 -12.72 9.32 3.01
N MET A 24 -11.55 9.96 2.93
CA MET A 24 -11.43 11.41 2.68
C MET A 24 -12.10 11.81 1.36
N LYS A 25 -12.01 10.96 0.34
CA LYS A 25 -12.57 11.22 -1.00
C LYS A 25 -14.09 11.34 -1.00
N LYS A 26 -14.80 10.67 -0.10
CA LYS A 26 -16.28 10.62 -0.11
C LYS A 26 -16.96 12.00 -0.05
N ASN A 27 -16.32 12.97 0.59
CA ASN A 27 -16.84 14.32 0.77
C ASN A 27 -15.93 15.39 0.15
N ALA A 28 -14.99 14.99 -0.71
CA ALA A 28 -14.03 15.89 -1.33
C ALA A 28 -14.68 16.66 -2.50
N ASP A 29 -14.23 17.89 -2.72
CA ASP A 29 -14.48 18.59 -3.99
C ASP A 29 -13.75 17.92 -5.15
N HIS A 30 -14.01 18.38 -6.37
CA HIS A 30 -13.48 17.75 -7.58
C HIS A 30 -11.94 17.71 -7.60
N GLU A 31 -11.29 18.84 -7.32
CA GLU A 31 -9.82 18.96 -7.34
C GLU A 31 -9.18 18.06 -6.27
N THR A 32 -9.71 18.08 -5.05
CA THR A 32 -9.24 17.23 -3.95
C THR A 32 -9.49 15.74 -4.26
N SER A 33 -10.61 15.42 -4.91
CA SER A 33 -10.95 14.05 -5.30
C SER A 33 -9.97 13.48 -6.34
N GLU A 34 -9.54 14.28 -7.31
CA GLU A 34 -8.53 13.88 -8.29
C GLU A 34 -7.16 13.64 -7.65
N LEU A 35 -6.73 14.52 -6.73
CA LEU A 35 -5.51 14.31 -5.96
C LEU A 35 -5.58 13.02 -5.14
N LEU A 36 -6.69 12.78 -4.45
CA LEU A 36 -6.88 11.55 -3.66
C LEU A 36 -6.86 10.30 -4.54
N ASP A 37 -7.44 10.34 -5.75
CA ASP A 37 -7.35 9.24 -6.70
C ASP A 37 -5.91 8.95 -7.12
N TYR A 38 -5.13 10.00 -7.39
CA TYR A 38 -3.72 9.86 -7.70
C TYR A 38 -2.96 9.18 -6.55
N LEU A 39 -3.14 9.66 -5.32
CA LEU A 39 -2.49 9.09 -4.13
C LEU A 39 -2.91 7.63 -3.89
N ILE A 40 -4.21 7.33 -3.95
CA ILE A 40 -4.73 5.96 -3.82
C ILE A 40 -4.07 5.01 -4.83
N ASN A 41 -3.86 5.46 -6.06
CA ASN A 41 -3.21 4.65 -7.09
C ASN A 41 -1.71 4.43 -6.82
N GLN A 42 -1.00 5.43 -6.27
CA GLN A 42 0.38 5.24 -5.83
C GLN A 42 0.49 4.17 -4.74
N GLU A 43 -0.35 4.22 -3.71
CA GLU A 43 -0.31 3.23 -2.62
C GLU A 43 -0.69 1.81 -3.09
N LYS A 44 -1.58 1.69 -4.09
CA LYS A 44 -1.86 0.39 -4.72
C LYS A 44 -0.63 -0.19 -5.41
N GLU A 45 0.14 0.63 -6.14
CA GLU A 45 1.38 0.18 -6.77
C GLU A 45 2.45 -0.15 -5.72
N HIS A 46 2.59 0.64 -4.66
CA HIS A 46 3.46 0.31 -3.53
C HIS A 46 3.09 -1.04 -2.91
N LEU A 47 1.80 -1.25 -2.61
CA LEU A 47 1.28 -2.50 -2.04
C LEU A 47 1.58 -3.70 -2.95
N ARG A 48 1.43 -3.56 -4.28
CA ARG A 48 1.79 -4.60 -5.26
C ARG A 48 3.28 -4.93 -5.18
N MET A 49 4.12 -3.91 -5.27
CA MET A 49 5.58 -4.03 -5.25
C MET A 49 6.11 -4.68 -3.96
N ILE A 50 5.56 -4.30 -2.80
CA ILE A 50 5.95 -4.87 -1.50
C ILE A 50 5.48 -6.33 -1.41
N SER A 51 4.27 -6.63 -1.88
CA SER A 51 3.73 -8.00 -1.89
C SER A 51 4.58 -8.94 -2.77
N GLU A 52 5.08 -8.46 -3.91
CA GLU A 52 6.01 -9.20 -4.77
C GLU A 52 7.34 -9.49 -4.07
N ARG A 53 7.92 -8.50 -3.36
CA ARG A 53 9.15 -8.69 -2.58
C ARG A 53 8.97 -9.69 -1.44
N LEU A 54 7.85 -9.61 -0.72
CA LEU A 54 7.53 -10.56 0.36
C LEU A 54 7.40 -11.99 -0.17
N LYS A 55 6.75 -12.16 -1.33
CA LYS A 55 6.66 -13.46 -2.01
C LYS A 55 8.06 -13.98 -2.37
N ALA A 56 8.92 -13.14 -2.94
CA ALA A 56 10.30 -13.52 -3.29
C ALA A 56 11.11 -13.93 -2.05
N LEU A 57 11.04 -13.16 -0.96
CA LEU A 57 11.71 -13.46 0.31
C LEU A 57 11.27 -14.82 0.88
N ARG A 58 9.97 -15.11 0.84
CA ARG A 58 9.41 -16.41 1.29
C ARG A 58 9.87 -17.58 0.45
N ILE A 59 10.06 -17.40 -0.87
CA ILE A 59 10.61 -18.44 -1.75
C ILE A 59 12.08 -18.70 -1.38
N ILE A 60 12.87 -17.66 -1.15
CA ILE A 60 14.29 -17.78 -0.79
C ILE A 60 14.45 -18.53 0.54
N LYS A 61 13.67 -18.18 1.58
CA LYS A 61 13.73 -18.85 2.89
C LYS A 61 13.31 -20.33 2.88
N ARG A 62 12.56 -20.76 1.86
CA ARG A 62 12.08 -22.14 1.72
C ARG A 62 13.06 -23.05 0.95
N LYS A 63 14.09 -22.46 0.34
CA LYS A 63 15.22 -23.17 -0.26
C LYS A 63 16.33 -23.31 0.78
#